data_AF-A0A968ZMN4-F1
#
_entry.id   AF-A0A968ZMN4-F1
#
_cell.length_a   1.000
_cell.length_b   1.000
_cell.length_c   1.000
_cell.angle_alpha   90.00
_cell.angle_beta   90.00
_cell.angle_gamma   90.00
#
_symmetry.space_group_name_H-M   'P 1'
#
loop_
_entity.id
_entity.type
_entity.pdbx_description
1 polymer ?
#
loop_
_entity_poly.entity_id
_entity_poly.type
_entity_poly.pdbx_seq_one_letter_code
_entity_poly.pdbx_strand_id
1 'polypeptide(L)' 'MTDVTQLTGDYAAAWLPWIFIPLITYILPFPIFAILFLWIERESPGNTDMGQDSQST' A
#
# COMPACT_ATOMS: atom_id res chain seq x y z
N MET A 1 24.43 -11.86 31.08
CA MET A 1 23.62 -10.72 31.53
C MET A 1 22.93 -10.20 30.29
N THR A 2 21.61 -10.22 30.23
CA THR A 2 20.85 -9.62 29.12
C THR A 2 20.90 -8.11 29.25
N ASP A 3 21.21 -7.41 28.16
CA ASP A 3 21.13 -5.96 28.13
C ASP A 3 19.65 -5.55 28.08
N VAL A 4 19.15 -4.95 29.17
CA VAL A 4 17.75 -4.56 29.34
C VAL A 4 17.45 -3.16 28.79
N THR A 5 18.47 -2.45 28.31
CA THR A 5 18.33 -1.07 27.83
C THR A 5 18.06 -0.99 26.33
N GLN A 6 18.25 -2.11 25.61
CA GLN A 6 18.16 -2.18 24.15
C GLN A 6 17.22 -3.28 23.70
N LEU A 7 16.55 -3.07 22.56
CA LEU A 7 15.77 -4.10 21.89
C LEU A 7 16.71 -5.08 21.19
N THR A 8 16.98 -6.21 21.84
CA THR A 8 17.79 -7.32 21.33
C THR A 8 16.96 -8.61 21.28
N GLY A 9 17.41 -9.60 20.51
CA GLY A 9 16.72 -10.89 20.38
C GLY A 9 17.68 -12.07 20.46
N ASP A 10 17.35 -13.08 21.27
CA ASP A 10 18.08 -14.34 21.40
C ASP A 10 17.44 -15.43 20.52
N TYR A 11 17.30 -15.12 19.23
CA TYR A 11 16.77 -16.03 18.21
C TYR A 11 17.51 -15.81 16.89
N ALA A 12 17.48 -16.79 15.99
CA ALA A 12 18.15 -16.71 14.70
C ALA A 12 17.63 -15.53 13.87
N ALA A 13 18.55 -14.77 13.26
CA ALA A 13 18.26 -13.56 12.50
C ALA A 13 17.51 -12.46 13.30
N ALA A 14 17.90 -12.19 14.54
CA ALA A 14 17.36 -11.11 15.37
C ALA A 14 17.49 -9.68 14.78
N TRP A 15 18.27 -9.50 13.71
CA TRP A 15 18.32 -8.27 12.92
C TRP A 15 17.06 -8.06 12.06
N LEU A 16 16.26 -9.11 11.83
CA LEU A 16 15.15 -9.08 10.90
C LEU A 16 14.04 -8.11 11.36
N PRO A 17 13.59 -8.10 12.64
CA PRO A 17 12.58 -7.12 13.07
C PRO A 17 13.06 -5.68 13.02
N TRP A 18 14.36 -5.44 13.20
CA TRP A 18 14.94 -4.10 13.09
C TRP A 18 14.71 -3.47 11.71
N ILE A 19 14.60 -4.27 10.64
CA ILE A 19 14.29 -3.77 9.29
C ILE A 19 12.86 -4.08 8.84
N PHE A 20 12.30 -5.24 9.19
CA PHE A 20 10.95 -5.63 8.74
C PHE A 20 9.84 -4.83 9.41
N ILE A 21 9.96 -4.54 10.71
CA ILE A 21 8.95 -3.74 11.41
C ILE A 21 8.89 -2.35 10.76
N PRO A 22 10.02 -1.65 10.58
CA PRO A 22 10.07 -0.47 9.74
C PRO A 22 9.43 -0.56 8.38
N LEU A 23 9.90 -1.54 7.62
CA LEU A 23 9.54 -1.68 6.24
C LEU A 23 8.03 -1.86 6.09
N ILE A 24 7.42 -2.73 6.88
CA ILE A 24 5.99 -3.08 6.74
C ILE A 24 5.08 -2.04 7.37
N THR A 25 5.45 -1.45 8.51
CA THR A 25 4.54 -0.58 9.27
C THR A 25 4.55 0.87 8.82
N TYR A 26 5.66 1.38 8.27
CA TYR A 26 5.75 2.79 7.90
C TYR A 26 6.37 3.08 6.52
N ILE A 27 7.11 2.14 5.91
CA ILE A 27 7.64 2.35 4.55
C ILE A 27 6.66 1.85 3.49
N LEU A 28 6.24 0.58 3.54
CA LEU A 28 5.31 -0.05 2.59
C LEU A 28 3.87 0.48 2.60
N PRO A 29 3.29 0.99 3.70
CA PRO A 29 1.91 1.45 3.65
C PRO A 29 1.74 2.61 2.66
N PHE A 30 2.72 3.52 2.57
CA PHE A 30 2.64 4.67 1.66
C PHE A 30 2.57 4.29 0.17
N PRO A 31 3.48 3.48 -0.39
CA PRO A 31 3.37 3.03 -1.78
C PRO A 31 2.14 2.14 -1.99
N ILE A 32 1.73 1.32 -1.01
CA ILE A 32 0.49 0.52 -1.12
C ILE A 32 -0.73 1.45 -1.23
N PHE A 33 -0.85 2.44 -0.36
CA PHE A 33 -1.95 3.40 -0.40
C PHE A 33 -1.92 4.25 -1.67
N ALA A 34 -0.74 4.63 -2.17
CA ALA A 34 -0.61 5.34 -3.44
C ALA A 34 -1.12 4.49 -4.62
N ILE A 35 -0.73 3.20 -4.69
CA ILE A 35 -1.20 2.29 -5.74
C ILE A 35 -2.72 2.09 -5.65
N LEU A 36 -3.25 1.87 -4.44
CA LEU A 36 -4.69 1.72 -4.21
C LEU A 36 -5.45 2.99 -4.59
N PHE A 37 -4.94 4.16 -4.20
CA PHE A 37 -5.52 5.45 -4.53
C PHE A 37 -5.61 5.66 -6.04
N LEU A 38 -4.51 5.42 -6.76
CA LEU A 38 -4.49 5.51 -8.22
C LEU A 38 -5.43 4.51 -8.89
N TRP A 39 -5.65 3.34 -8.29
CA TRP A 39 -6.60 2.35 -8.82
C TRP A 39 -8.05 2.76 -8.59
N ILE A 40 -8.37 3.35 -7.43
CA ILE A 40 -9.72 3.84 -7.09
C ILE A 40 -10.11 5.05 -7.94
N GLU A 41 -9.20 6.02 -8.09
CA GLU A 41 -9.41 7.24 -8.89
C GLU A 41 -9.18 7.02 -10.40
N ARG A 42 -8.88 5.79 -10.83
CA ARG A 42 -8.70 5.49 -12.24
C ARG A 42 -10.06 5.60 -12.94
N GLU A 43 -10.19 6.61 -13.79
CA GLU A 43 -11.37 6.79 -14.64
C GLU A 43 -11.63 5.54 -15.48
N SER A 44 -12.88 5.09 -15.53
CA SER A 44 -13.28 3.93 -16.33
C SER A 44 -13.18 4.30 -17.82
N PRO A 45 -12.39 3.59 -18.64
CA PRO A 45 -12.26 3.90 -20.07
C PRO A 45 -13.50 3.54 -20.91
N GLY A 46 -14.69 3.50 -20.32
CA GLY A 46 -15.92 2.99 -20.96
C GLY A 46 -17.20 3.76 -20.66
N ASN A 47 -17.15 4.96 -20.09
CA ASN A 47 -18.35 5.78 -19.84
C ASN A 47 -18.51 6.97 -20.79
N THR A 48 -17.81 6.92 -21.93
CA THR A 48 -18.03 7.80 -23.07
C THR A 48 -19.18 7.23 -23.91
N ASP A 49 -20.33 7.88 -23.83
CA ASP A 49 -21.32 8.00 -24.91
C ASP A 49 -22.27 6.82 -25.24
N MET A 50 -22.95 6.25 -24.23
CA MET A 50 -24.19 5.49 -24.47
C MET A 50 -25.45 6.30 -24.12
N GLY A 51 -25.61 7.46 -24.77
CA GLY A 51 -26.76 8.36 -24.62
C GLY A 51 -27.02 9.27 -25.83
N GLN A 52 -26.83 8.76 -27.05
CA GLN A 52 -27.37 9.38 -28.27
C GLN A 52 -28.39 8.45 -28.95
N ASP A 53 -29.32 7.94 -28.16
CA ASP A 53 -30.61 7.52 -28.64
C ASP A 53 -31.55 8.74 -28.77
N SER A 54 -32.06 8.92 -29.99
CA SER A 54 -33.30 9.64 -30.30
C SER A 54 -33.28 11.17 -30.24
N GLN A 55 -32.75 11.82 -31.28
CA GLN A 55 -33.38 13.04 -31.82
C GLN A 55 -33.53 12.97 -33.34
N SER A 56 -34.79 12.76 -33.74
CA SER A 56 -35.50 13.31 -34.89
C SER A 56 -35.13 12.87 -36.32
N THR A 57 -36.18 12.31 -36.92
CA THR A 57 -36.64 12.39 -38.31
C THR A 57 -36.14 13.59 -39.12
#